data_AF-A0A1Y2AUP3-F1
#
_entry.id   AF-A0A1Y2AUP3-F1
#
_cell.length_a   1.000
_cell.length_b   1.000
_cell.length_c   1.000
_cell.angle_alpha   90.00
_cell.angle_beta   90.00
_cell.angle_gamma   90.00
#
_symmetry.space_group_name_H-M   'P 1'
#
loop_
_entity.id
_entity.type
_entity.pdbx_description
1 polymer ?
#
loop_
_entity_poly.entity_id
_entity_poly.type
_entity_poly.pdbx_seq_one_letter_code
_entity_poly.pdbx_strand_id
1 'polypeptide(L)'
;MNTIQEENSCVTGEYKDIVLSRLESFIRENGFVKNNIINLFQSLDINKELQDYINNNNISLKELSDVVSDVKNYMLSLSLVLQKYQWKQKPQKINEMDTSINIILKNNLSFIENFIENKRKKFYDTITDIIKRNNIMELREFMQKNDISLSDLSTESYDLLVYAIENNISDDIIRLILSHYPTLNYYFFDNEEGTEVEKSPLSSAIAEDNFKLADLLIQNKADINYKLFFNDIIKNLTINKLLDDKNLKYILNKGFHIKYVNLESSLIYELIKASYPSYFIEIVFKHFIFDNDFILNFLHYYKNKERLSHRQLSHIIKKEKSKISIKDRWYNTAIEFGALDAIDIFIEYDIRKEDAILNLIKKKIE
;
A
#
# COMPACT_ATOMS: atom_id res chain seq x y z
N MET A 1 -23.10 14.67 -71.04
CA MET A 1 -21.62 14.57 -70.98
C MET A 1 -21.13 15.92 -70.50
N ASN A 2 -20.98 16.07 -69.18
CA ASN A 2 -20.60 17.33 -68.54
C ASN A 2 -19.30 17.15 -67.73
N THR A 3 -18.64 18.30 -67.64
CA THR A 3 -17.34 18.70 -67.11
C THR A 3 -16.90 18.17 -65.75
N ILE A 4 -15.59 17.99 -65.66
CA ILE A 4 -14.74 17.91 -64.47
C ILE A 4 -14.73 19.28 -63.79
N GLN A 5 -15.27 19.39 -62.58
CA GLN A 5 -14.82 20.31 -61.51
C GLN A 5 -15.61 20.03 -60.22
N GLU A 6 -14.89 20.07 -59.09
CA GLU A 6 -15.38 20.11 -57.70
C GLU A 6 -16.04 18.79 -57.24
N GLU A 7 -15.49 18.04 -56.29
CA GLU A 7 -15.57 18.31 -54.85
C GLU A 7 -14.37 17.69 -54.11
N ASN A 8 -13.46 18.56 -53.67
CA ASN A 8 -12.41 18.24 -52.71
C ASN A 8 -12.38 19.39 -51.70
N SER A 9 -13.35 19.42 -50.78
CA SER A 9 -13.25 20.19 -49.54
C SER A 9 -14.45 19.89 -48.64
N CYS A 10 -14.25 19.08 -47.59
CA CYS A 10 -14.92 19.21 -46.29
C CYS A 10 -14.70 17.94 -45.45
N VAL A 11 -13.51 17.81 -44.88
CA VAL A 11 -13.39 17.50 -43.45
C VAL A 11 -12.31 18.46 -42.94
N THR A 12 -12.78 19.40 -42.15
CA THR A 12 -12.27 20.76 -41.99
C THR A 12 -11.16 20.86 -40.95
N GLY A 13 -10.26 21.84 -41.14
CA GLY A 13 -9.31 22.31 -40.10
C GLY A 13 -10.00 22.59 -38.76
N GLU A 14 -11.28 22.91 -38.79
CA GLU A 14 -12.19 23.13 -37.66
C GLU A 14 -12.12 22.04 -36.56
N TYR A 15 -11.96 20.75 -36.90
CA TYR A 15 -11.87 19.70 -35.86
C TYR A 15 -10.48 19.62 -35.21
N LYS A 16 -9.42 19.88 -35.98
CA LYS A 16 -8.06 20.06 -35.48
C LYS A 16 -7.99 21.32 -34.60
N ASP A 17 -8.67 22.38 -35.01
CA ASP A 17 -8.78 23.65 -34.30
C ASP A 17 -9.65 23.55 -33.04
N ILE A 18 -10.66 22.65 -33.00
CA ILE A 18 -11.44 22.35 -31.79
C ILE A 18 -10.62 21.57 -30.76
N VAL A 19 -9.80 20.59 -31.20
CA VAL A 19 -8.92 19.84 -30.29
C VAL A 19 -7.77 20.74 -29.82
N LEU A 20 -7.15 21.49 -30.73
CA LEU A 20 -6.14 22.50 -30.40
C LEU A 20 -6.70 23.60 -29.49
N SER A 21 -7.92 24.10 -29.71
CA SER A 21 -8.51 25.12 -28.82
C SER A 21 -8.88 24.59 -27.45
N ARG A 22 -9.30 23.33 -27.32
CA ARG A 22 -9.53 22.67 -26.02
C ARG A 22 -8.23 22.43 -25.26
N LEU A 23 -7.18 22.01 -25.97
CA LEU A 23 -5.83 21.92 -25.43
C LEU A 23 -5.29 23.30 -25.07
N GLU A 24 -5.46 24.30 -25.93
CA GLU A 24 -5.08 25.68 -25.67
C GLU A 24 -5.86 26.29 -24.51
N SER A 25 -7.12 25.91 -24.28
CA SER A 25 -7.92 26.32 -23.11
C SER A 25 -7.38 25.67 -21.83
N PHE A 26 -7.16 24.35 -21.84
CA PHE A 26 -6.55 23.62 -20.73
C PHE A 26 -5.14 24.16 -20.38
N ILE A 27 -4.37 24.53 -21.41
CA ILE A 27 -3.04 25.12 -21.28
C ILE A 27 -3.11 26.63 -20.93
N ARG A 28 -4.16 27.38 -21.35
CA ARG A 28 -4.41 28.78 -20.94
C ARG A 28 -4.78 28.86 -19.46
N GLU A 29 -5.55 27.90 -18.98
CA GLU A 29 -6.03 27.84 -17.60
C GLU A 29 -4.89 27.49 -16.61
N ASN A 30 -3.84 26.79 -17.05
CA ASN A 30 -2.66 26.40 -16.26
C ASN A 30 -1.39 27.22 -16.60
N GLY A 31 -1.55 28.55 -16.75
CA GLY A 31 -0.67 29.48 -17.47
C GLY A 31 0.84 29.55 -17.17
N PHE A 32 1.40 28.77 -16.23
CA PHE A 32 2.83 28.81 -15.89
C PHE A 32 3.71 27.93 -16.82
N VAL A 33 3.14 26.93 -17.48
CA VAL A 33 3.91 25.85 -18.17
C VAL A 33 3.99 26.03 -19.70
N LYS A 34 3.26 27.02 -20.25
CA LYS A 34 2.77 27.06 -21.63
C LYS A 34 3.80 27.19 -22.76
N ASN A 35 4.75 28.12 -22.68
CA ASN A 35 5.56 28.47 -23.87
C ASN A 35 6.85 27.66 -24.02
N ASN A 36 7.40 27.16 -22.91
CA ASN A 36 8.65 26.42 -22.95
C ASN A 36 8.41 24.97 -23.35
N ILE A 37 7.38 24.32 -22.82
CA ILE A 37 7.07 22.91 -23.09
C ILE A 37 6.62 22.67 -24.54
N ILE A 38 5.80 23.56 -25.12
CA ILE A 38 5.32 23.39 -26.51
C ILE A 38 6.48 23.49 -27.51
N ASN A 39 7.41 24.43 -27.33
CA ASN A 39 8.61 24.54 -28.17
C ASN A 39 9.53 23.32 -28.00
N LEU A 40 9.67 22.87 -26.75
CA LEU A 40 10.39 21.66 -26.37
C LEU A 40 9.88 20.41 -27.08
N PHE A 41 8.56 20.26 -27.25
CA PHE A 41 7.97 19.11 -27.90
C PHE A 41 7.92 19.20 -29.44
N GLN A 42 8.22 20.36 -30.02
CA GLN A 42 8.27 20.58 -31.47
C GLN A 42 9.65 20.29 -32.07
N SER A 43 10.71 20.31 -31.27
CA SER A 43 12.05 19.92 -31.71
C SER A 43 12.16 18.38 -31.73
N LEU A 44 12.81 17.82 -32.75
CA LEU A 44 13.01 16.37 -32.89
C LEU A 44 14.01 15.78 -31.85
N ASP A 45 14.62 16.63 -31.00
CA ASP A 45 15.57 16.25 -29.95
C ASP A 45 15.23 16.95 -28.62
N ILE A 46 14.05 16.58 -28.11
CA ILE A 46 13.39 17.09 -26.90
C ILE A 46 14.28 16.92 -25.67
N ASN A 47 15.12 15.89 -25.65
CA ASN A 47 15.95 15.54 -24.50
C ASN A 47 16.94 16.66 -24.15
N LYS A 48 17.57 17.27 -25.16
CA LYS A 48 18.54 18.34 -24.96
C LYS A 48 17.87 19.63 -24.50
N GLU A 49 16.80 20.05 -25.17
CA GLU A 49 16.07 21.27 -24.81
C GLU A 49 15.42 21.14 -23.42
N LEU A 50 14.95 19.95 -23.05
CA LEU A 50 14.44 19.68 -21.71
C LEU A 50 15.53 19.72 -20.66
N GLN A 51 16.64 19.07 -20.94
CA GLN A 51 17.77 19.06 -20.02
C GLN A 51 18.29 20.49 -19.81
N ASP A 52 18.43 21.27 -20.88
CA ASP A 52 18.82 22.69 -20.80
C ASP A 52 17.76 23.50 -20.04
N TYR A 53 16.47 23.30 -20.32
CA TYR A 53 15.38 23.99 -19.62
C TYR A 53 15.41 23.70 -18.11
N ILE A 54 15.53 22.43 -17.73
CA ILE A 54 15.54 22.03 -16.31
C ILE A 54 16.84 22.44 -15.62
N ASN A 55 17.97 22.44 -16.31
CA ASN A 55 19.22 22.90 -15.73
C ASN A 55 19.23 24.42 -15.53
N ASN A 56 18.61 25.16 -16.45
CA ASN A 56 18.59 26.62 -16.43
C ASN A 56 17.49 27.21 -15.54
N ASN A 57 16.41 26.46 -15.30
CA ASN A 57 15.31 26.89 -14.44
C ASN A 57 15.36 26.04 -13.17
N ASN A 58 15.44 26.66 -12.00
CA ASN A 58 15.48 25.97 -10.71
C ASN A 58 14.10 25.38 -10.35
N ILE A 59 13.59 24.49 -11.20
CA ILE A 59 12.24 23.90 -11.11
C ILE A 59 12.18 23.01 -9.87
N SER A 60 11.17 23.19 -9.04
CA SER A 60 10.91 22.35 -7.87
C SER A 60 10.59 20.90 -8.27
N LEU A 61 10.67 19.96 -7.33
CA LEU A 61 10.28 18.58 -7.62
C LEU A 61 8.78 18.45 -7.92
N LYS A 62 7.97 19.28 -7.26
CA LYS A 62 6.52 19.34 -7.44
C LYS A 62 6.15 19.80 -8.85
N GLU A 63 6.69 20.94 -9.28
CA GLU A 63 6.46 21.45 -10.64
C GLU A 63 6.90 20.43 -11.69
N LEU A 64 8.01 19.73 -11.46
CA LEU A 64 8.50 18.71 -12.38
C LEU A 64 7.56 17.48 -12.45
N SER A 65 6.97 17.11 -11.32
CA SER A 65 6.00 16.01 -11.24
C SER A 65 4.67 16.39 -11.92
N ASP A 66 4.22 17.63 -11.73
CA ASP A 66 3.04 18.19 -12.39
C ASP A 66 3.24 18.20 -13.92
N VAL A 67 4.42 18.65 -14.38
CA VAL A 67 4.80 18.61 -15.80
C VAL A 67 4.73 17.19 -16.37
N VAL A 68 5.20 16.16 -15.64
CA VAL A 68 5.09 14.78 -16.13
C VAL A 68 3.66 14.30 -16.18
N SER A 69 2.85 14.61 -15.18
CA SER A 69 1.43 14.27 -15.19
C SER A 69 0.75 14.86 -16.42
N ASP A 70 1.00 16.14 -16.69
CA ASP A 70 0.46 16.84 -17.86
C ASP A 70 0.92 16.22 -19.18
N VAL A 71 2.20 15.88 -19.30
CA VAL A 71 2.75 15.19 -20.48
C VAL A 71 2.11 13.81 -20.66
N LYS A 72 1.96 13.02 -19.59
CA LYS A 72 1.29 11.72 -19.63
C LYS A 72 -0.16 11.85 -20.10
N ASN A 73 -0.90 12.81 -19.55
CA ASN A 73 -2.29 13.09 -19.91
C ASN A 73 -2.42 13.56 -21.37
N TYR A 74 -1.50 14.41 -21.83
CA TYR A 74 -1.43 14.82 -23.22
C TYR A 74 -1.16 13.63 -24.16
N MET A 75 -0.19 12.78 -23.82
CA MET A 75 0.14 11.59 -24.60
C MET A 75 -1.03 10.60 -24.68
N LEU A 76 -1.75 10.39 -23.57
CA LEU A 76 -2.96 9.57 -23.55
C LEU A 76 -4.07 10.17 -24.43
N SER A 77 -4.22 11.50 -24.40
CA SER A 77 -5.20 12.18 -25.25
C SER A 77 -4.86 12.05 -26.74
N LEU A 78 -3.58 12.20 -27.09
CA LEU A 78 -3.11 12.07 -28.46
C LEU A 78 -3.29 10.65 -28.99
N SER A 79 -2.98 9.62 -28.18
CA SER A 79 -3.15 8.22 -28.58
C SER A 79 -4.62 7.87 -28.87
N LEU A 80 -5.55 8.38 -28.06
CA LEU A 80 -7.00 8.23 -28.29
C LEU A 80 -7.47 8.91 -29.58
N VAL A 81 -6.93 10.09 -29.91
CA VAL A 81 -7.26 10.80 -31.16
C VAL A 81 -6.76 10.00 -32.37
N LEU A 82 -5.52 9.51 -32.32
CA LEU A 82 -4.94 8.70 -33.38
C LEU A 82 -5.74 7.41 -33.60
N GLN A 83 -6.12 6.71 -32.53
CA GLN A 83 -6.96 5.50 -32.59
C GLN A 83 -8.32 5.76 -33.28
N LYS A 84 -8.95 6.90 -32.99
CA LYS A 84 -10.21 7.31 -33.65
C LYS A 84 -10.04 7.62 -35.13
N TYR A 85 -8.92 8.21 -35.52
CA TYR A 85 -8.60 8.47 -36.93
C TYR A 85 -8.36 7.16 -37.70
N GLN A 86 -7.69 6.19 -37.07
CA GLN A 86 -7.43 4.87 -37.66
C GLN A 86 -8.72 4.11 -38.01
N TRP A 87 -9.76 4.18 -37.17
CA TRP A 87 -11.06 3.56 -37.47
C TRP A 87 -11.76 4.13 -38.71
N LYS A 88 -11.37 5.31 -39.18
CA LYS A 88 -11.99 5.98 -40.33
C LYS A 88 -11.22 5.80 -41.65
N GLN A 89 -9.96 5.33 -41.64
CA GLN A 89 -9.14 5.22 -42.85
C GLN A 89 -8.88 3.76 -43.26
N LYS A 90 -8.84 3.48 -44.58
CA LYS A 90 -8.58 2.13 -45.11
C LYS A 90 -7.17 1.61 -44.72
N PRO A 91 -6.98 0.29 -44.50
CA PRO A 91 -5.88 -0.27 -43.70
C PRO A 91 -4.44 -0.16 -44.23
N GLN A 92 -4.20 0.28 -45.48
CA GLN A 92 -2.95 -0.06 -46.19
C GLN A 92 -1.79 0.95 -46.12
N LYS A 93 -1.97 2.16 -45.54
CA LYS A 93 -0.88 3.16 -45.39
C LYS A 93 -0.58 3.59 -43.94
N ILE A 94 -1.18 2.89 -42.97
CA ILE A 94 -1.25 3.33 -41.57
C ILE A 94 -0.03 2.88 -40.75
N ASN A 95 0.69 1.83 -41.16
CA ASN A 95 1.63 1.16 -40.26
C ASN A 95 2.99 1.86 -40.01
N GLU A 96 3.52 2.67 -40.92
CA GLU A 96 4.89 3.18 -40.78
C GLU A 96 4.97 4.51 -39.99
N MET A 97 4.10 5.47 -40.30
CA MET A 97 4.11 6.80 -39.66
C MET A 97 3.62 6.76 -38.19
N ASP A 98 2.65 5.89 -37.89
CA ASP A 98 2.17 5.66 -36.52
C ASP A 98 3.22 5.02 -35.62
N THR A 99 4.09 4.18 -36.20
CA THR A 99 5.16 3.52 -35.44
C THR A 99 6.23 4.53 -35.03
N SER A 100 6.62 5.45 -35.92
CA SER A 100 7.62 6.48 -35.62
C SER A 100 7.17 7.49 -34.56
N ILE A 101 5.93 7.99 -34.64
CA ILE A 101 5.40 8.97 -33.66
C ILE A 101 5.30 8.34 -32.27
N ASN A 102 4.77 7.11 -32.17
CA ASN A 102 4.66 6.41 -30.89
C ASN A 102 6.03 6.11 -30.27
N ILE A 103 7.03 5.76 -31.08
CA ILE A 103 8.41 5.54 -30.60
C ILE A 103 8.98 6.84 -30.04
N ILE A 104 8.85 7.96 -30.76
CA ILE A 104 9.38 9.26 -30.32
C ILE A 104 8.74 9.67 -28.98
N LEU A 105 7.42 9.59 -28.88
CA LEU A 105 6.70 9.94 -27.66
C LEU A 105 7.10 9.05 -26.48
N LYS A 106 7.21 7.73 -26.69
CA LYS A 106 7.65 6.79 -25.66
C LYS A 106 9.08 7.09 -25.18
N ASN A 107 9.98 7.41 -26.10
CA ASN A 107 11.36 7.75 -25.77
C ASN A 107 11.45 9.03 -24.93
N ASN A 108 10.70 10.07 -25.31
CA ASN A 108 10.68 11.32 -24.55
C ASN A 108 10.08 11.12 -23.16
N LEU A 109 8.96 10.37 -23.04
CA LEU A 109 8.37 10.07 -21.74
C LEU A 109 9.37 9.34 -20.83
N SER A 110 10.03 8.31 -21.36
CA SER A 110 11.04 7.55 -20.62
C SER A 110 12.21 8.43 -20.18
N PHE A 111 12.65 9.39 -21.02
CA PHE A 111 13.69 10.34 -20.64
C PHE A 111 13.24 11.23 -19.48
N ILE A 112 12.03 11.79 -19.53
CA ILE A 112 11.50 12.66 -18.47
C ILE A 112 11.35 11.88 -17.15
N GLU A 113 10.81 10.66 -17.22
CA GLU A 113 10.67 9.77 -16.06
C GLU A 113 12.04 9.47 -15.44
N ASN A 114 13.02 9.07 -16.25
CA ASN A 114 14.39 8.83 -15.78
C ASN A 114 15.03 10.08 -15.18
N PHE A 115 14.79 11.25 -15.75
CA PHE A 115 15.31 12.51 -15.24
C PHE A 115 14.73 12.83 -13.85
N ILE A 116 13.41 12.70 -13.68
CA ILE A 116 12.73 12.90 -12.40
C ILE A 116 13.23 11.90 -11.37
N GLU A 117 13.33 10.63 -11.73
CA GLU A 117 13.78 9.60 -10.82
C GLU A 117 15.22 9.87 -10.35
N ASN A 118 16.11 10.29 -11.26
CA ASN A 118 17.46 10.69 -10.90
C ASN A 118 17.49 11.93 -9.98
N LYS A 119 16.58 12.90 -10.18
CA LYS A 119 16.48 14.09 -9.33
C LYS A 119 15.91 13.74 -7.94
N ARG A 120 14.87 12.91 -7.88
CA ARG A 120 14.29 12.35 -6.65
C ARG A 120 15.35 11.60 -5.86
N LYS A 121 16.09 10.71 -6.51
CA LYS A 121 17.19 9.96 -5.90
C LYS A 121 18.24 10.86 -5.25
N LYS A 122 18.65 11.95 -5.91
CA LYS A 122 19.58 12.93 -5.30
C LYS A 122 18.99 13.59 -4.05
N PHE A 123 17.69 13.91 -4.06
CA PHE A 123 17.01 14.42 -2.87
C PHE A 123 16.95 13.37 -1.77
N TYR A 124 16.66 12.10 -2.09
CA TYR A 124 16.67 10.99 -1.13
C TYR A 124 18.03 10.80 -0.48
N ASP A 125 19.09 10.72 -1.28
CA ASP A 125 20.45 10.52 -0.78
C ASP A 125 20.84 11.64 0.19
N THR A 126 20.50 12.89 -0.17
CA THR A 126 20.79 14.07 0.65
C THR A 126 19.98 14.08 1.94
N ILE A 127 18.66 13.87 1.86
CA ILE A 127 17.78 13.86 3.04
C ILE A 127 18.14 12.71 3.96
N THR A 128 18.40 11.52 3.40
CA THR A 128 18.83 10.33 4.14
C THR A 128 20.11 10.60 4.93
N ASP A 129 21.10 11.26 4.32
CA ASP A 129 22.31 11.67 5.01
C ASP A 129 22.03 12.67 6.15
N ILE A 130 21.20 13.68 5.90
CA ILE A 130 20.81 14.68 6.90
C ILE A 130 20.11 14.03 8.10
N ILE A 131 19.15 13.12 7.87
CA ILE A 131 18.41 12.47 8.95
C ILE A 131 19.26 11.50 9.75
N LYS A 132 20.21 10.80 9.10
CA LYS A 132 21.20 9.95 9.78
C LYS A 132 22.12 10.76 10.70
N ARG A 133 22.48 11.97 10.29
CA ARG A 133 23.23 12.94 11.11
C ARG A 133 22.38 13.58 12.22
N ASN A 134 21.09 13.24 12.30
CA ASN A 134 20.12 13.78 13.25
C ASN A 134 20.04 15.33 13.22
N ASN A 135 20.20 15.95 12.04
CA ASN A 135 20.27 17.41 11.91
C ASN A 135 18.93 17.99 11.42
N ILE A 136 17.99 18.21 12.36
CA ILE A 136 16.64 18.71 12.03
C ILE A 136 16.64 20.12 11.42
N MET A 137 17.60 20.98 11.77
CA MET A 137 17.69 22.33 11.20
C MET A 137 18.11 22.27 9.73
N GLU A 138 19.14 21.49 9.41
CA GLU A 138 19.59 21.27 8.03
C GLU A 138 18.48 20.64 7.19
N LEU A 139 17.68 19.73 7.75
CA LEU A 139 16.53 19.16 7.05
C LEU A 139 15.49 20.24 6.69
N ARG A 140 15.15 21.12 7.64
CA ARG A 140 14.19 22.21 7.41
C ARG A 140 14.70 23.21 6.38
N GLU A 141 15.96 23.61 6.49
CA GLU A 141 16.60 24.52 5.53
C GLU A 141 16.62 23.90 4.13
N PHE A 142 16.93 22.60 4.03
CA PHE A 142 16.91 21.88 2.77
C PHE A 142 15.52 21.85 2.13
N MET A 143 14.48 21.53 2.92
CA MET A 143 13.10 21.51 2.45
C MET A 143 12.66 22.90 1.98
N GLN A 144 12.95 23.96 2.75
CA GLN A 144 12.59 25.33 2.41
C GLN A 144 13.31 25.82 1.16
N LYS A 145 14.61 25.53 1.03
CA LYS A 145 15.43 25.94 -0.11
C LYS A 145 14.97 25.31 -1.43
N ASN A 146 14.46 24.08 -1.37
CA ASN A 146 14.07 23.33 -2.56
C ASN A 146 12.54 23.30 -2.80
N ASP A 147 11.75 23.91 -1.91
CA ASP A 147 10.28 23.88 -1.94
C ASP A 147 9.71 22.45 -2.05
N ILE A 148 10.16 21.57 -1.14
CA ILE A 148 9.80 20.14 -1.13
C ILE A 148 8.95 19.82 0.09
N SER A 149 7.79 19.19 -0.11
CA SER A 149 7.12 18.44 0.97
C SER A 149 7.71 17.04 1.07
N LEU A 150 7.95 16.55 2.29
CA LEU A 150 8.51 15.20 2.51
C LEU A 150 7.58 14.09 2.00
N SER A 151 6.28 14.35 1.90
CA SER A 151 5.32 13.45 1.26
C SER A 151 5.62 13.24 -0.23
N ASP A 152 6.14 14.27 -0.92
CA ASP A 152 6.38 14.25 -2.37
C ASP A 152 7.55 13.34 -2.74
N LEU A 153 8.35 12.97 -1.73
CA LEU A 153 9.49 12.07 -1.81
C LEU A 153 9.09 10.59 -1.69
N SER A 154 7.81 10.29 -1.47
CA SER A 154 7.35 8.89 -1.51
C SER A 154 7.16 8.49 -2.98
N THR A 155 7.68 7.33 -3.36
CA THR A 155 7.44 6.67 -4.64
C THR A 155 6.73 5.33 -4.42
N GLU A 156 6.41 4.64 -5.50
CA GLU A 156 5.83 3.29 -5.42
C GLU A 156 6.76 2.28 -4.73
N SER A 157 8.07 2.55 -4.72
CA SER A 157 9.11 1.66 -4.20
C SER A 157 9.94 2.22 -3.03
N TYR A 158 9.64 3.43 -2.57
CA TYR A 158 10.38 4.07 -1.48
C TYR A 158 9.48 5.02 -0.69
N ASP A 159 9.55 4.94 0.63
CA ASP A 159 8.83 5.84 1.53
C ASP A 159 9.77 6.32 2.64
N LEU A 160 9.90 7.65 2.77
CA LEU A 160 10.83 8.27 3.70
C LEU A 160 10.46 7.98 5.17
N LEU A 161 9.17 7.92 5.49
CA LEU A 161 8.70 7.65 6.85
C LEU A 161 9.04 6.20 7.24
N VAL A 162 8.75 5.23 6.38
CA VAL A 162 9.11 3.83 6.59
C VAL A 162 10.62 3.64 6.67
N TYR A 163 11.38 4.29 5.79
CA TYR A 163 12.84 4.31 5.87
C TYR A 163 13.33 4.81 7.24
N ALA A 164 12.76 5.92 7.74
CA ALA A 164 13.15 6.50 9.01
C ALA A 164 12.81 5.59 10.21
N ILE A 165 11.68 4.90 10.15
CA ILE A 165 11.25 3.91 11.15
C ILE A 165 12.26 2.75 11.22
N GLU A 166 12.55 2.13 10.07
CA GLU A 166 13.41 0.93 9.98
C GLU A 166 14.89 1.24 10.27
N ASN A 167 15.32 2.49 10.09
CA ASN A 167 16.70 2.92 10.36
C ASN A 167 16.86 3.59 11.74
N ASN A 168 15.88 3.45 12.64
CA ASN A 168 15.94 3.98 14.02
C ASN A 168 16.31 5.48 14.08
N ILE A 169 15.74 6.28 13.17
CA ILE A 169 15.92 7.73 13.16
C ILE A 169 15.25 8.35 14.40
N SER A 170 15.74 9.52 14.83
CA SER A 170 15.27 10.15 16.07
C SER A 170 13.77 10.49 16.06
N ASP A 171 13.14 10.40 17.24
CA ASP A 171 11.72 10.73 17.45
C ASP A 171 11.36 12.13 16.91
N ASP A 172 12.25 13.12 17.05
CA ASP A 172 12.01 14.50 16.61
C ASP A 172 11.96 14.62 15.08
N ILE A 173 12.85 13.92 14.37
CA ILE A 173 12.84 13.87 12.91
C ILE A 173 11.62 13.09 12.43
N ILE A 174 11.30 11.96 13.06
CA ILE A 174 10.11 11.18 12.70
C ILE A 174 8.84 12.03 12.88
N ARG A 175 8.71 12.80 13.97
CA ARG A 175 7.58 13.73 14.17
C ARG A 175 7.51 14.81 13.10
N LEU A 176 8.66 15.33 12.65
CA LEU A 176 8.71 16.25 11.52
C LEU A 176 8.21 15.57 10.25
N ILE A 177 8.73 14.40 9.90
CA ILE A 177 8.29 13.64 8.72
C ILE A 177 6.78 13.37 8.78
N LEU A 178 6.27 12.87 9.90
CA LEU A 178 4.85 12.58 10.13
C LEU A 178 3.94 13.78 9.87
N SER A 179 4.38 15.00 10.18
CA SER A 179 3.57 16.20 9.96
C SER A 179 3.28 16.51 8.48
N HIS A 180 4.02 15.87 7.56
CA HIS A 180 3.81 15.99 6.11
C HIS A 180 2.92 14.90 5.51
N TYR A 181 2.55 13.86 6.28
CA TYR A 181 1.71 12.77 5.78
C TYR A 181 0.23 13.02 6.09
N PRO A 182 -0.65 13.06 5.07
CA PRO A 182 -2.08 13.29 5.28
C PRO A 182 -2.79 12.12 5.95
N THR A 183 -2.25 10.90 5.79
CA THR A 183 -2.75 9.66 6.37
C THR A 183 -1.57 8.72 6.63
N LEU A 184 -1.71 7.84 7.62
CA LEU A 184 -0.77 6.76 7.93
C LEU A 184 -1.30 5.38 7.50
N ASN A 185 -2.51 5.36 6.92
CA ASN A 185 -3.21 4.17 6.46
C ASN A 185 -2.95 4.00 4.96
N TYR A 186 -1.71 3.68 4.61
CA TYR A 186 -1.27 3.39 3.24
C TYR A 186 -0.26 2.23 3.26
N TYR A 187 0.02 1.68 2.09
CA TYR A 187 1.07 0.68 1.90
C TYR A 187 1.81 0.94 0.59
N PHE A 188 3.01 0.40 0.47
CA PHE A 188 3.78 0.35 -0.77
C PHE A 188 4.55 -0.96 -0.84
N PHE A 189 5.17 -1.21 -1.98
CA PHE A 189 5.95 -2.43 -2.23
C PHE A 189 7.43 -2.08 -2.29
N ASP A 190 8.21 -2.61 -1.36
CA ASP A 190 9.66 -2.50 -1.36
C ASP A 190 10.28 -3.74 -2.01
N ASN A 191 11.41 -3.58 -2.70
CA ASN A 191 12.13 -4.70 -3.29
C ASN A 191 13.29 -5.09 -2.39
N GLU A 192 13.07 -6.06 -1.51
CA GLU A 192 14.08 -6.60 -0.60
C GLU A 192 14.64 -7.91 -1.15
N GLU A 193 15.94 -7.93 -1.46
CA GLU A 193 16.65 -9.13 -1.97
C GLU A 193 15.98 -9.77 -3.20
N GLY A 194 15.34 -8.96 -4.04
CA GLY A 194 14.63 -9.42 -5.24
C GLY A 194 13.22 -9.98 -4.97
N THR A 195 12.72 -9.84 -3.74
CA THR A 195 11.34 -10.15 -3.36
C THR A 195 10.58 -8.87 -3.08
N GLU A 196 9.36 -8.78 -3.61
CA GLU A 196 8.47 -7.67 -3.34
C GLU A 196 7.83 -7.84 -1.95
N VAL A 197 8.11 -6.90 -1.05
CA VAL A 197 7.66 -6.88 0.34
C VAL A 197 6.70 -5.74 0.54
N GLU A 198 5.50 -6.07 1.01
CA GLU A 198 4.48 -5.08 1.32
C GLU A 198 4.77 -4.43 2.68
N LYS A 199 4.85 -3.10 2.70
CA LYS A 199 5.16 -2.30 3.90
C LYS A 199 4.17 -1.18 4.14
N SER A 200 4.03 -0.80 5.41
CA SER A 200 3.32 0.40 5.86
C SER A 200 4.03 0.98 7.08
N PRO A 201 3.82 2.26 7.42
CA PRO A 201 4.41 2.85 8.61
C PRO A 201 4.16 2.04 9.89
N LEU A 202 2.91 1.60 10.10
CA LEU A 202 2.54 0.88 11.31
C LEU A 202 3.10 -0.56 11.32
N SER A 203 3.07 -1.26 10.18
CA SER A 203 3.64 -2.62 10.11
C SER A 203 5.15 -2.63 10.30
N SER A 204 5.88 -1.67 9.70
CA SER A 204 7.32 -1.55 9.87
C SER A 204 7.70 -1.22 11.32
N ALA A 205 6.97 -0.30 11.98
CA ALA A 205 7.26 0.03 13.39
C ALA A 205 7.04 -1.16 14.34
N ILE A 206 6.05 -2.01 14.04
CA ILE A 206 5.73 -3.21 14.81
C ILE A 206 6.71 -4.36 14.51
N ALA A 207 7.14 -4.51 13.25
CA ALA A 207 8.17 -5.47 12.86
C ALA A 207 9.51 -5.21 13.57
N GLU A 208 9.86 -3.94 13.77
CA GLU A 208 11.06 -3.51 14.48
C GLU A 208 10.93 -3.54 16.02
N ASP A 209 9.85 -4.15 16.57
CA ASP A 209 9.54 -4.15 18.01
C ASP A 209 9.47 -2.73 18.65
N ASN A 210 9.36 -1.68 17.84
CA ASN A 210 9.35 -0.29 18.30
C ASN A 210 7.93 0.14 18.69
N PHE A 211 7.41 -0.50 19.75
CA PHE A 211 6.04 -0.29 20.23
C PHE A 211 5.75 1.14 20.69
N LYS A 212 6.77 1.89 21.14
CA LYS A 212 6.65 3.31 21.47
C LYS A 212 6.33 4.14 20.23
N LEU A 213 7.00 3.85 19.12
CA LEU A 213 6.76 4.51 17.85
C LEU A 213 5.44 4.05 17.23
N ALA A 214 5.11 2.75 17.30
CA ALA A 214 3.81 2.25 16.88
C ALA A 214 2.65 2.92 17.65
N ASP A 215 2.81 3.16 18.96
CA ASP A 215 1.86 3.93 19.77
C ASP A 215 1.72 5.37 19.27
N LEU A 216 2.84 6.01 18.92
CA LEU A 216 2.83 7.35 18.32
C LEU A 216 2.07 7.36 16.98
N LEU A 217 2.26 6.36 16.11
CA LEU A 217 1.55 6.24 14.84
C LEU A 217 0.04 6.06 15.06
N ILE A 218 -0.37 5.18 15.98
CA ILE A 218 -1.78 4.95 16.33
C ILE A 218 -2.40 6.22 16.91
N GLN A 219 -1.69 6.95 17.78
CA GLN A 219 -2.13 8.27 18.29
C GLN A 219 -2.33 9.30 17.17
N ASN A 220 -1.56 9.18 16.08
CA ASN A 220 -1.71 9.96 14.85
C ASN A 220 -2.66 9.30 13.83
N LYS A 221 -3.61 8.48 14.30
CA LYS A 221 -4.71 7.88 13.53
C LYS A 221 -4.30 6.76 12.56
N ALA A 222 -3.14 6.14 12.74
CA ALA A 222 -2.86 4.85 12.09
C ALA A 222 -3.83 3.79 12.64
N ASP A 223 -4.47 3.03 11.75
CA ASP A 223 -5.43 1.99 12.08
C ASP A 223 -4.75 0.62 12.10
N ILE A 224 -4.72 -0.02 13.28
CA ILE A 224 -4.18 -1.38 13.47
C ILE A 224 -4.90 -2.43 12.61
N ASN A 225 -6.11 -2.14 12.16
CA ASN A 225 -6.93 -3.00 11.32
C ASN A 225 -6.93 -2.59 9.84
N TYR A 226 -6.10 -1.61 9.45
CA TYR A 226 -5.91 -1.22 8.07
C TYR A 226 -5.49 -2.43 7.22
N LYS A 227 -6.03 -2.52 6.02
CA LYS A 227 -5.72 -3.60 5.08
C LYS A 227 -4.54 -3.17 4.20
N LEU A 228 -3.46 -3.92 4.34
CA LEU A 228 -2.31 -3.89 3.46
C LEU A 228 -2.69 -4.76 2.26
N PHE A 229 -3.15 -4.14 1.18
CA PHE A 229 -3.72 -4.84 0.03
C PHE A 229 -4.79 -5.87 0.43
N PHE A 230 -4.47 -7.18 0.42
CA PHE A 230 -5.37 -8.26 0.85
C PHE A 230 -5.04 -8.86 2.24
N ASN A 231 -4.03 -8.32 2.91
CA ASN A 231 -3.50 -8.77 4.19
C ASN A 231 -3.94 -7.85 5.33
N ASP A 232 -4.25 -8.40 6.51
CA ASP A 232 -4.10 -7.63 7.74
C ASP A 232 -2.64 -7.64 8.20
N ILE A 233 -2.34 -6.80 9.19
CA ILE A 233 -1.00 -6.63 9.72
C ILE A 233 -0.37 -7.94 10.22
N ILE A 234 -1.14 -8.84 10.84
CA ILE A 234 -0.58 -10.11 11.34
C ILE A 234 -0.23 -11.01 10.16
N LYS A 235 -1.12 -11.11 9.15
CA LYS A 235 -0.84 -11.86 7.92
C LYS A 235 0.37 -11.30 7.17
N ASN A 236 0.51 -9.98 7.08
CA ASN A 236 1.67 -9.32 6.46
C ASN A 236 2.98 -9.72 7.17
N LEU A 237 3.04 -9.58 8.50
CA LEU A 237 4.22 -9.99 9.29
C LEU A 237 4.48 -11.51 9.21
N THR A 238 3.43 -12.32 9.11
CA THR A 238 3.54 -13.79 8.96
C THR A 238 4.25 -14.15 7.65
N ILE A 239 3.81 -13.58 6.53
CA ILE A 239 4.35 -13.82 5.18
C ILE A 239 5.81 -13.37 5.10
N ASN A 240 6.12 -12.22 5.71
CA ASN A 240 7.46 -11.65 5.71
C ASN A 240 8.39 -12.28 6.77
N LYS A 241 7.90 -13.27 7.55
CA LYS A 241 8.66 -13.91 8.65
C LYS A 241 9.13 -12.94 9.75
N LEU A 242 8.35 -11.90 9.98
CA LEU A 242 8.61 -10.85 10.97
C LEU A 242 7.70 -10.96 12.20
N LEU A 243 6.73 -11.88 12.21
CA LEU A 243 5.84 -12.06 13.36
C LEU A 243 6.59 -12.77 14.50
N ASP A 244 6.43 -12.28 15.72
CA ASP A 244 6.90 -12.94 16.94
C ASP A 244 5.83 -12.88 18.04
N ASP A 245 6.13 -13.41 19.22
CA ASP A 245 5.14 -13.46 20.30
C ASP A 245 4.88 -12.08 20.92
N LYS A 246 5.86 -11.17 20.91
CA LYS A 246 5.73 -9.82 21.46
C LYS A 246 4.87 -8.96 20.56
N ASN A 247 5.18 -8.92 19.27
CA ASN A 247 4.47 -8.10 18.31
C ASN A 247 3.05 -8.61 18.05
N LEU A 248 2.82 -9.94 18.09
CA LEU A 248 1.47 -10.50 18.10
C LEU A 248 0.67 -10.01 19.30
N LYS A 249 1.20 -10.13 20.53
CA LYS A 249 0.53 -9.64 21.74
C LYS A 249 0.25 -8.14 21.66
N TYR A 250 1.20 -7.36 21.14
CA TYR A 250 1.03 -5.93 20.95
C TYR A 250 -0.14 -5.63 20.00
N ILE A 251 -0.16 -6.23 18.80
CA ILE A 251 -1.21 -6.01 17.79
C ILE A 251 -2.59 -6.32 18.37
N LEU A 252 -2.72 -7.48 19.04
CA LEU A 252 -3.96 -7.90 19.68
C LEU A 252 -4.43 -6.86 20.71
N ASN A 253 -3.54 -6.43 21.61
CA ASN A 253 -3.83 -5.44 22.65
C ASN A 253 -4.18 -4.04 22.11
N LYS A 254 -3.82 -3.72 20.87
CA LYS A 254 -4.15 -2.44 20.22
C LYS A 254 -5.51 -2.43 19.51
N GLY A 255 -6.30 -3.50 19.66
CA GLY A 255 -7.66 -3.56 19.14
C GLY A 255 -7.78 -4.27 17.80
N PHE A 256 -6.96 -5.30 17.58
CA PHE A 256 -7.12 -6.16 16.41
C PHE A 256 -8.51 -6.82 16.39
N HIS A 257 -9.19 -6.76 15.26
CA HIS A 257 -10.56 -7.21 15.15
C HIS A 257 -10.68 -8.73 15.07
N ILE A 258 -11.43 -9.32 15.99
CA ILE A 258 -11.75 -10.76 16.02
C ILE A 258 -12.36 -11.29 14.72
N LYS A 259 -12.97 -10.42 13.90
CA LYS A 259 -13.50 -10.81 12.59
C LYS A 259 -12.44 -11.49 11.72
N TYR A 260 -11.18 -11.08 11.81
CA TYR A 260 -10.07 -11.68 11.04
C TYR A 260 -9.67 -13.08 11.53
N VAL A 261 -9.95 -13.39 12.80
CA VAL A 261 -9.77 -14.73 13.37
C VAL A 261 -10.88 -15.67 12.91
N ASN A 262 -12.11 -15.18 12.73
CA ASN A 262 -13.29 -15.99 12.42
C ASN A 262 -13.54 -16.26 10.92
N LEU A 263 -12.70 -15.73 10.02
CA LEU A 263 -12.77 -16.01 8.58
C LEU A 263 -12.37 -17.45 8.25
N GLU A 264 -12.76 -17.97 7.09
CA GLU A 264 -12.29 -19.29 6.65
C GLU A 264 -10.81 -19.28 6.27
N SER A 265 -10.35 -18.22 5.61
CA SER A 265 -8.94 -17.90 5.39
C SER A 265 -8.43 -17.00 6.52
N SER A 266 -8.62 -17.45 7.76
CA SER A 266 -8.27 -16.68 8.96
C SER A 266 -6.77 -16.62 9.21
N LEU A 267 -6.42 -15.72 10.14
CA LEU A 267 -5.14 -15.72 10.83
C LEU A 267 -4.68 -17.14 11.27
N ILE A 268 -5.59 -17.95 11.82
CA ILE A 268 -5.24 -19.29 12.33
C ILE A 268 -4.76 -20.21 11.19
N TYR A 269 -5.41 -20.14 10.03
CA TYR A 269 -4.99 -20.90 8.86
C TYR A 269 -3.58 -20.50 8.41
N GLU A 270 -3.28 -19.20 8.37
CA GLU A 270 -1.97 -18.69 7.94
C GLU A 270 -0.86 -19.07 8.94
N LEU A 271 -1.11 -19.00 10.26
CA LEU A 271 -0.14 -19.40 11.28
C LEU A 271 0.26 -20.88 11.15
N ILE A 272 -0.72 -21.78 10.95
CA ILE A 272 -0.43 -23.21 10.75
C ILE A 272 0.36 -23.42 9.45
N LYS A 273 -0.12 -22.84 8.34
CA LYS A 273 0.48 -23.01 7.02
C LYS A 273 1.92 -22.49 6.95
N ALA A 274 2.20 -21.38 7.64
CA ALA A 274 3.54 -20.81 7.75
C ALA A 274 4.40 -21.50 8.83
N SER A 275 3.91 -22.60 9.42
CA SER A 275 4.61 -23.42 10.42
C SER A 275 5.05 -22.63 11.66
N TYR A 276 4.24 -21.64 12.08
CA TYR A 276 4.46 -20.96 13.36
C TYR A 276 4.20 -21.91 14.53
N PRO A 277 4.90 -21.75 15.66
CA PRO A 277 4.64 -22.54 16.85
C PRO A 277 3.17 -22.44 17.30
N SER A 278 2.56 -23.57 17.65
CA SER A 278 1.13 -23.64 18.00
C SER A 278 0.73 -22.73 19.18
N TYR A 279 1.67 -22.35 20.05
CA TYR A 279 1.40 -21.39 21.12
C TYR A 279 0.98 -19.99 20.60
N PHE A 280 1.26 -19.63 19.34
CA PHE A 280 0.73 -18.41 18.71
C PHE A 280 -0.80 -18.44 18.61
N ILE A 281 -1.36 -19.61 18.26
CA ILE A 281 -2.81 -19.84 18.23
C ILE A 281 -3.37 -19.68 19.65
N GLU A 282 -2.66 -20.23 20.64
CA GLU A 282 -3.05 -20.12 22.05
C GLU A 282 -3.05 -18.66 22.53
N ILE A 283 -2.07 -17.84 22.12
CA ILE A 283 -2.05 -16.39 22.40
C ILE A 283 -3.31 -15.72 21.84
N VAL A 284 -3.67 -15.99 20.57
CA VAL A 284 -4.87 -15.44 19.93
C VAL A 284 -6.13 -15.87 20.66
N PHE A 285 -6.25 -17.17 20.98
CA PHE A 285 -7.44 -17.71 21.64
C PHE A 285 -7.62 -17.14 23.04
N LYS A 286 -6.55 -17.09 23.85
CA LYS A 286 -6.57 -16.51 25.19
C LYS A 286 -6.95 -15.03 25.15
N HIS A 287 -6.46 -14.27 24.18
CA HIS A 287 -6.77 -12.85 24.06
C HIS A 287 -8.26 -12.59 23.80
N PHE A 288 -8.90 -13.36 22.91
CA PHE A 288 -10.28 -13.10 22.51
C PHE A 288 -11.34 -13.87 23.32
N ILE A 289 -11.01 -15.05 23.83
CA ILE A 289 -11.96 -15.90 24.55
C ILE A 289 -12.05 -15.44 25.99
N PHE A 290 -10.96 -15.44 26.75
CA PHE A 290 -10.99 -15.10 28.18
C PHE A 290 -10.49 -13.67 28.41
N ASP A 291 -11.18 -12.70 27.81
CA ASP A 291 -10.82 -11.29 27.91
C ASP A 291 -11.05 -10.68 29.31
N ASN A 292 -10.64 -9.42 29.48
CA ASN A 292 -10.77 -8.72 30.76
C ASN A 292 -12.23 -8.62 31.23
N ASP A 293 -13.18 -8.46 30.32
CA ASP A 293 -14.60 -8.37 30.68
C ASP A 293 -15.10 -9.69 31.24
N PHE A 294 -14.72 -10.81 30.63
CA PHE A 294 -14.99 -12.14 31.17
C PHE A 294 -14.41 -12.33 32.58
N ILE A 295 -13.14 -11.97 32.77
CA ILE A 295 -12.45 -12.10 34.06
C ILE A 295 -13.15 -11.23 35.12
N LEU A 296 -13.48 -9.98 34.80
CA LEU A 296 -14.16 -9.06 35.70
C LEU A 296 -15.56 -9.56 36.07
N ASN A 297 -16.29 -10.17 35.13
CA ASN A 297 -17.59 -10.80 35.41
C ASN A 297 -17.45 -11.94 36.44
N PHE A 298 -16.40 -12.75 36.37
CA PHE A 298 -16.14 -13.81 37.36
C PHE A 298 -15.75 -13.25 38.73
N LEU A 299 -14.93 -12.21 38.76
CA LEU A 299 -14.58 -11.52 40.00
C LEU A 299 -15.81 -10.87 40.64
N HIS A 300 -16.79 -10.42 39.86
CA HIS A 300 -18.06 -9.91 40.35
C HIS A 300 -18.88 -10.99 41.07
N TYR A 301 -19.10 -12.16 40.45
CA TYR A 301 -19.78 -13.28 41.10
C TYR A 301 -19.12 -13.67 42.42
N TYR A 302 -17.78 -13.73 42.42
CA TYR A 302 -17.00 -14.02 43.62
C TYR A 302 -17.20 -12.97 44.71
N LYS A 303 -17.05 -11.68 44.37
CA LYS A 303 -17.19 -10.55 45.32
C LYS A 303 -18.57 -10.52 45.97
N ASN A 304 -19.63 -10.82 45.22
CA ASN A 304 -21.01 -10.83 45.72
C ASN A 304 -21.41 -12.16 46.38
N LYS A 305 -20.53 -13.16 46.39
CA LYS A 305 -20.81 -14.53 46.86
C LYS A 305 -22.00 -15.18 46.15
N GLU A 306 -22.20 -14.83 44.89
CA GLU A 306 -23.23 -15.43 44.05
C GLU A 306 -22.82 -16.84 43.65
N ARG A 307 -23.67 -17.82 43.95
CA ARG A 307 -23.39 -19.22 43.62
C ARG A 307 -23.77 -19.51 42.18
N LEU A 308 -22.81 -19.99 41.39
CA LEU A 308 -23.07 -20.55 40.07
C LEU A 308 -23.22 -22.06 40.18
N SER A 309 -24.35 -22.59 39.72
CA SER A 309 -24.48 -24.02 39.46
C SER A 309 -23.53 -24.46 38.35
N HIS A 310 -23.17 -25.74 38.33
CA HIS A 310 -22.34 -26.30 37.26
C HIS A 310 -22.91 -25.98 35.86
N ARG A 311 -24.23 -26.09 35.68
CA ARG A 311 -24.90 -25.77 34.41
C ARG A 311 -24.75 -24.31 34.01
N GLN A 312 -24.87 -23.37 34.96
CA GLN A 312 -24.68 -21.94 34.70
C GLN A 312 -23.23 -21.64 34.32
N LEU A 313 -22.28 -22.19 35.09
CA LEU A 313 -20.85 -22.03 34.81
C LEU A 313 -20.48 -22.58 33.43
N SER A 314 -20.90 -23.79 33.10
CA SER A 314 -20.68 -24.40 31.79
C SER A 314 -21.32 -23.58 30.66
N HIS A 315 -22.51 -23.00 30.88
CA HIS A 315 -23.15 -22.14 29.89
C HIS A 315 -22.37 -20.84 29.66
N ILE A 316 -21.90 -20.20 30.73
CA ILE A 316 -21.07 -18.98 30.66
C ILE A 316 -19.77 -19.27 29.89
N ILE A 317 -19.04 -20.34 30.26
CA ILE A 317 -17.80 -20.73 29.59
C ILE A 317 -18.05 -21.08 28.11
N LYS A 318 -19.13 -21.81 27.80
CA LYS A 318 -19.46 -22.18 26.42
C LYS A 318 -19.81 -20.96 25.56
N LYS A 319 -20.57 -20.02 26.12
CA LYS A 319 -20.87 -18.74 25.46
C LYS A 319 -19.58 -17.97 25.18
N GLU A 320 -18.66 -17.98 26.14
CA GLU A 320 -17.37 -17.30 25.99
C GLU A 320 -16.50 -17.91 24.89
N LYS A 321 -16.31 -19.24 24.92
CA LYS A 321 -15.58 -19.98 23.88
C LYS A 321 -16.18 -19.79 22.48
N SER A 322 -17.50 -19.55 22.39
CA SER A 322 -18.17 -19.33 21.11
C SER A 322 -17.81 -18.01 20.40
N LYS A 323 -17.06 -17.10 21.05
CA LYS A 323 -16.49 -15.90 20.40
C LYS A 323 -15.60 -16.26 19.21
N ILE A 324 -14.88 -17.40 19.31
CA ILE A 324 -14.11 -17.96 18.20
C ILE A 324 -14.83 -19.20 17.68
N SER A 325 -15.15 -19.21 16.38
CA SER A 325 -15.75 -20.36 15.72
C SER A 325 -14.67 -21.21 15.07
N ILE A 326 -14.22 -22.25 15.77
CA ILE A 326 -13.26 -23.24 15.24
C ILE A 326 -13.86 -23.93 14.01
N LYS A 327 -13.08 -23.97 12.93
CA LYS A 327 -13.52 -24.47 11.62
C LYS A 327 -12.93 -25.85 11.34
N ASP A 328 -13.67 -26.68 10.61
CA ASP A 328 -13.17 -27.98 10.11
C ASP A 328 -11.88 -27.83 9.30
N ARG A 329 -11.79 -26.75 8.53
CA ARG A 329 -10.60 -26.42 7.75
C ARG A 329 -9.36 -26.27 8.63
N TRP A 330 -9.46 -25.76 9.85
CA TRP A 330 -8.29 -25.60 10.73
C TRP A 330 -7.75 -26.94 11.20
N TYR A 331 -8.62 -27.88 11.57
CA TYR A 331 -8.22 -29.27 11.85
C TYR A 331 -7.55 -29.91 10.63
N ASN A 332 -8.18 -29.77 9.44
CA ASN A 332 -7.64 -30.34 8.21
C ASN A 332 -6.24 -29.79 7.91
N THR A 333 -6.05 -28.47 8.03
CA THR A 333 -4.75 -27.83 7.80
C THR A 333 -3.73 -28.24 8.87
N ALA A 334 -4.12 -28.35 10.15
CA ALA A 334 -3.20 -28.83 11.18
C ALA A 334 -2.74 -30.27 10.92
N ILE A 335 -3.63 -31.16 10.46
CA ILE A 335 -3.27 -32.53 10.08
C ILE A 335 -2.33 -32.54 8.86
N GLU A 336 -2.67 -31.77 7.82
CA GLU A 336 -1.89 -31.67 6.58
C GLU A 336 -0.45 -31.19 6.83
N PHE A 337 -0.28 -30.22 7.72
CA PHE A 337 1.02 -29.63 8.05
C PHE A 337 1.68 -30.26 9.30
N GLY A 338 1.10 -31.32 9.87
CA GLY A 338 1.65 -32.02 11.04
C GLY A 338 1.67 -31.20 12.35
N ALA A 339 0.85 -30.15 12.45
CA ALA A 339 0.77 -29.28 13.62
C ALA A 339 -0.12 -29.88 14.73
N LEU A 340 0.31 -31.01 15.31
CA LEU A 340 -0.46 -31.77 16.31
C LEU A 340 -0.82 -30.95 17.55
N ASP A 341 0.10 -30.12 18.05
CA ASP A 341 -0.17 -29.25 19.20
C ASP A 341 -1.30 -28.25 18.93
N ALA A 342 -1.50 -27.84 17.67
CA ALA A 342 -2.62 -26.97 17.29
C ALA A 342 -3.96 -27.73 17.38
N ILE A 343 -3.97 -29.04 17.10
CA ILE A 343 -5.16 -29.89 17.25
C ILE A 343 -5.58 -29.97 18.71
N ASP A 344 -4.63 -30.13 19.63
CA ASP A 344 -4.92 -30.15 21.07
C ASP A 344 -5.55 -28.84 21.54
N ILE A 345 -4.99 -27.69 21.09
CA ILE A 345 -5.57 -26.37 21.33
C ILE A 345 -6.99 -26.32 20.74
N PHE A 346 -7.21 -26.79 19.52
CA PHE A 346 -8.55 -26.75 18.94
C PHE A 346 -9.54 -27.59 19.75
N ILE A 347 -9.19 -28.82 20.15
CA ILE A 347 -10.03 -29.68 20.98
C ILE A 347 -10.38 -28.99 22.30
N GLU A 348 -9.42 -28.31 22.93
CA GLU A 348 -9.66 -27.61 24.20
C GLU A 348 -10.71 -26.50 24.05
N TYR A 349 -10.66 -25.72 22.96
CA TYR A 349 -11.49 -24.54 22.79
C TYR A 349 -12.77 -24.77 21.97
N ASP A 350 -12.91 -25.91 21.28
CA ASP A 350 -14.09 -26.21 20.47
C ASP A 350 -15.32 -26.49 21.35
N ILE A 351 -16.44 -25.90 20.97
CA ILE A 351 -17.72 -26.05 21.69
C ILE A 351 -18.56 -27.23 21.19
N ARG A 352 -18.11 -27.91 20.14
CA ARG A 352 -18.75 -29.11 19.56
C ARG A 352 -18.55 -30.31 20.48
N LYS A 353 -19.35 -31.35 20.25
CA LYS A 353 -19.21 -32.60 20.99
C LYS A 353 -17.92 -33.31 20.56
N GLU A 354 -17.24 -33.93 21.52
CA GLU A 354 -16.01 -34.68 21.31
C GLU A 354 -16.15 -35.73 20.19
N ASP A 355 -17.24 -36.51 20.17
CA ASP A 355 -17.51 -37.49 19.11
C ASP A 355 -17.51 -36.88 17.69
N ALA A 356 -18.03 -35.65 17.55
CA ALA A 356 -18.07 -34.97 16.26
C ALA A 356 -16.66 -34.55 15.81
N ILE A 357 -15.82 -34.10 16.75
CA ILE A 357 -14.43 -33.71 16.49
C ILE A 357 -13.60 -34.96 16.15
N LEU A 358 -13.74 -36.03 16.91
CA LEU A 358 -13.03 -37.29 16.66
C LEU A 358 -13.39 -37.89 15.29
N ASN A 359 -14.66 -37.85 14.90
CA ASN A 359 -15.09 -38.33 13.58
C ASN A 359 -14.51 -37.48 12.44
N LEU A 360 -14.38 -36.16 12.64
CA LEU A 360 -13.75 -35.26 11.68
C LEU A 360 -12.27 -35.62 11.48
N ILE A 361 -11.53 -35.83 12.58
CA ILE A 361 -10.10 -36.16 12.55
C ILE A 361 -9.88 -37.53 11.90
N LYS A 362 -10.66 -38.55 12.27
CA LYS A 362 -10.55 -39.91 11.72
C LYS A 362 -10.72 -39.94 10.19
N LYS A 363 -11.70 -39.22 9.66
CA LYS A 363 -11.99 -39.13 8.22
C LYS A 363 -10.81 -38.59 7.38
N LYS A 364 -9.83 -37.96 8.01
CA LYS A 364 -8.67 -37.38 7.33
C LYS A 364 -7.39 -38.19 7.46
N ILE A 365 -7.32 -39.09 8.44
CA ILE A 365 -6.16 -39.96 8.66
C ILE A 365 -6.28 -41.24 7.82
N GLU A 366 -7.52 -41.67 7.54
CA GLU A 366 -7.86 -42.70 6.54
C GLU A 366 -7.74 -42.15 5.11
#